data_AF-A0ABD5R0Z0-F1
#
_entry.id   AF-A0ABD5R0Z0-F1
#
_cell.length_a   1.000
_cell.length_b   1.000
_cell.length_c   1.000
_cell.angle_alpha   90.00
_cell.angle_beta   90.00
_cell.angle_gamma   90.00
#
_symmetry.space_group_name_H-M   'P 1'
#
loop_
_entity.id
_entity.type
_entity.pdbx_description
1 polymer ?
#
loop_
_entity_poly.entity_id
_entity_poly.type
_entity_poly.pdbx_seq_one_letter_code
_entity_poly.pdbx_strand_id
1 'polypeptide(L)'
;MTEPCPNCETDLLVGGGQGPYYRWQCHGCGEQFGAVDTEPIAYDDVDEWYESASPDGVRLHTERGCIPVDRPVVTHTPEEAEDSRHGRCITCGHEVVES
;
A
#
# COMPACT_ATOMS: atom_id res chain seq x y z
N MET A 1 12.83 14.43 -3.30
CA MET A 1 13.62 15.15 -2.28
C MET A 1 14.47 14.10 -1.58
N THR A 2 15.78 14.31 -1.45
CA THR A 2 16.67 13.46 -0.66
C THR A 2 16.77 14.07 0.73
N GLU A 3 16.12 13.46 1.72
CA GLU A 3 16.34 13.82 3.11
C GLU A 3 17.75 13.34 3.54
N PRO A 4 18.40 13.93 4.55
CA PRO A 4 19.65 13.38 5.10
C PRO A 4 19.35 12.25 6.08
N CYS A 5 20.22 11.22 6.14
CA CYS A 5 20.10 10.22 7.20
C CYS A 5 20.29 10.86 8.58
N PRO A 6 19.36 10.67 9.55
CA PRO A 6 19.44 11.29 10.87
C PRO A 6 20.62 10.79 11.72
N ASN A 7 21.27 9.69 11.33
CA ASN A 7 22.36 9.07 12.09
C ASN A 7 23.76 9.37 11.53
N CYS A 8 23.94 9.42 10.21
CA CYS A 8 25.28 9.54 9.60
C CYS A 8 25.41 10.62 8.53
N GLU A 9 24.39 11.47 8.35
CA GLU A 9 24.41 12.66 7.49
C GLU A 9 24.78 12.39 6.01
N THR A 10 24.77 11.13 5.59
CA THR A 10 25.10 10.69 4.23
C THR A 10 23.85 10.79 3.34
N ASP A 11 24.05 11.19 2.08
CA ASP A 11 22.99 11.27 1.06
C ASP A 11 22.14 9.99 1.00
N LEU A 12 20.84 10.14 1.18
CA LEU A 12 19.89 9.03 1.11
C LEU A 12 19.75 8.53 -0.33
N LEU A 13 20.25 7.34 -0.59
CA LEU A 13 19.75 6.52 -1.69
C LEU A 13 18.46 5.87 -1.21
N VAL A 14 17.34 6.42 -1.68
CA VAL A 14 15.99 5.91 -1.45
C VAL A 14 15.85 4.57 -2.19
N GLY A 15 16.04 3.46 -1.49
CA GLY A 15 15.63 2.15 -1.97
C GLY A 15 14.09 2.10 -1.99
N GLY A 16 13.50 2.35 -3.16
CA GLY A 16 12.05 2.33 -3.35
C GLY A 16 11.46 0.93 -3.16
N GLY A 17 10.78 0.71 -2.04
CA GLY A 17 9.96 -0.46 -1.80
C GLY A 17 8.57 -0.29 -2.42
N GLN A 18 8.06 -1.32 -3.10
CA GLN A 18 6.66 -1.38 -3.54
C GLN A 18 5.77 -1.79 -2.36
N GLY A 19 4.87 -0.91 -1.92
CA GLY A 19 3.88 -1.20 -0.88
C GLY A 19 3.92 -0.23 0.32
N PRO A 20 3.07 -0.44 1.34
CA PRO A 20 2.79 0.49 2.43
C PRO A 20 3.88 0.48 3.50
N TYR A 21 4.84 -0.45 3.40
CA TYR A 21 5.92 -0.63 4.35
C TYR A 21 7.15 0.17 3.93
N TYR A 22 6.98 1.46 3.61
CA TYR A 22 8.14 2.31 3.35
C TYR A 22 9.04 2.29 4.58
N ARG A 23 10.28 1.92 4.35
CA ARG A 23 11.36 2.00 5.32
C ARG A 23 12.55 2.56 4.58
N TRP A 24 12.96 3.76 4.97
CA TRP A 24 14.14 4.40 4.41
C TRP A 24 15.37 3.67 4.96
N GLN A 25 16.24 3.17 4.09
CA GLN A 25 17.51 2.61 4.51
C GLN A 25 18.64 3.54 4.08
N CYS A 26 19.49 3.93 5.03
CA CYS A 26 20.70 4.66 4.73
C CYS A 26 21.79 3.73 4.16
N HIS A 27 22.36 4.07 3.02
CA HIS A 27 23.48 3.31 2.43
C HIS A 27 24.82 3.50 3.15
N GLY A 28 24.98 4.58 3.93
CA GLY A 28 26.21 4.86 4.68
C GLY A 28 26.34 4.05 5.97
N CYS A 29 25.29 4.04 6.79
CA CYS A 29 25.29 3.37 8.10
C CYS A 29 24.37 2.15 8.20
N GLY A 30 23.57 1.86 7.17
CA GLY A 30 22.60 0.76 7.17
C GLY A 30 21.33 1.02 8.00
N GLU A 31 21.26 2.17 8.67
CA GLU A 31 20.15 2.55 9.56
C GLU A 31 18.82 2.59 8.79
N GLN A 32 17.77 2.12 9.44
CA GLN A 32 16.44 2.05 8.89
C GLN A 32 15.48 2.95 9.68
N PHE A 33 14.74 3.83 9.00
CA PHE A 33 13.86 4.79 9.67
C PHE A 33 12.62 5.12 8.83
N GLY A 34 11.65 5.81 9.46
CA GLY A 34 10.38 6.20 8.82
C GLY A 34 9.49 5.03 8.42
N ALA A 35 9.47 3.96 9.24
CA ALA A 35 8.38 2.99 9.15
C ALA A 35 7.08 3.75 9.38
N VAL A 36 6.27 3.88 8.34
CA VAL A 36 4.94 4.42 8.46
C VAL A 36 4.06 3.25 8.91
N ASP A 37 3.58 3.30 10.14
CA ASP A 37 2.56 2.36 10.57
C ASP A 37 1.34 2.55 9.69
N THR A 38 0.82 1.44 9.17
CA THR A 38 -0.39 1.44 8.36
C THR A 38 -1.36 0.41 8.88
N GLU A 39 -2.64 0.71 8.73
CA GLU A 39 -3.71 -0.23 9.04
C GLU A 39 -4.60 -0.46 7.82
N PRO A 40 -5.27 -1.63 7.74
CA PRO A 40 -6.16 -1.93 6.63
C PRO A 40 -7.37 -0.98 6.68
N ILE A 41 -7.66 -0.31 5.56
CA ILE A 41 -8.81 0.62 5.46
C ILE A 41 -10.10 -0.15 5.78
N ALA A 42 -10.93 0.40 6.66
CA ALA A 42 -12.24 -0.17 7.00
C ALA A 42 -13.09 -0.32 5.73
N TYR A 43 -13.92 -1.37 5.64
CA TYR A 43 -14.67 -1.62 4.40
C TYR A 43 -15.62 -0.48 4.06
N ASP A 44 -16.23 0.11 5.09
CA ASP A 44 -17.20 1.20 5.04
C ASP A 44 -16.58 2.61 4.95
N ASP A 45 -15.24 2.75 5.01
CA ASP A 45 -14.55 4.03 4.82
C ASP A 45 -14.44 4.44 3.34
N VAL A 46 -14.74 3.52 2.41
CA VAL A 46 -14.75 3.78 0.97
C VAL A 46 -16.06 3.30 0.34
N ASP A 47 -16.55 4.01 -0.67
CA ASP A 47 -17.81 3.66 -1.34
C ASP A 47 -17.69 2.42 -2.24
N GLU A 48 -16.49 2.16 -2.78
CA GLU A 48 -16.25 1.15 -3.80
C GLU A 48 -14.92 0.43 -3.60
N TRP A 49 -14.95 -0.89 -3.72
CA TRP A 49 -13.76 -1.74 -3.76
C TRP A 49 -13.61 -2.37 -5.15
N TYR A 50 -12.37 -2.53 -5.59
CA TYR A 50 -12.02 -3.05 -6.91
C TYR A 50 -11.20 -4.33 -6.80
N GLU A 51 -11.55 -5.32 -7.60
CA GLU A 51 -10.82 -6.57 -7.71
C GLU A 51 -10.49 -6.86 -9.17
N SER A 52 -9.31 -7.40 -9.45
CA SER A 52 -9.05 -7.91 -10.80
C SER A 52 -9.84 -9.19 -11.03
N ALA A 53 -10.63 -9.28 -12.10
CA ALA A 53 -11.40 -10.49 -12.46
C ALA A 53 -10.52 -11.66 -12.96
N SER A 54 -9.22 -11.62 -12.66
CA SER A 54 -8.27 -12.71 -12.94
C SER A 54 -8.42 -13.79 -11.87
N PRO A 55 -8.21 -15.07 -12.20
CA PRO A 55 -8.25 -16.15 -11.21
C PRO A 55 -7.20 -15.99 -10.09
N ASP A 56 -6.15 -15.20 -10.34
CA ASP A 56 -5.13 -14.78 -9.36
C ASP A 56 -5.46 -13.44 -8.66
N GLY A 57 -6.67 -12.91 -8.85
CA GLY A 57 -7.14 -11.65 -8.27
C GLY A 57 -7.46 -11.80 -6.78
N VAL A 58 -6.42 -11.92 -5.95
CA VAL A 58 -6.60 -12.24 -4.52
C VAL A 58 -6.78 -11.01 -3.62
N ARG A 59 -6.81 -9.80 -4.20
CA ARG A 59 -6.75 -8.55 -3.44
C ARG A 59 -7.80 -7.53 -3.83
N LEU A 60 -8.37 -6.91 -2.81
CA LEU A 60 -9.27 -5.76 -2.89
C LEU A 60 -8.46 -4.47 -2.91
N HIS A 61 -8.79 -3.58 -3.83
CA HIS A 61 -8.17 -2.28 -4.04
C HIS A 61 -9.20 -1.18 -3.78
N THR A 62 -8.80 -0.07 -3.17
CA THR A 62 -9.63 1.14 -3.07
C THR A 62 -9.49 2.04 -4.30
N GLU A 63 -8.43 1.82 -5.10
CA GLU A 63 -8.14 2.60 -6.31
C GLU A 63 -8.15 1.74 -7.56
N ARG A 64 -9.04 2.04 -8.52
CA ARG A 64 -9.10 1.37 -9.83
C ARG A 64 -7.78 1.42 -10.60
N GLY A 65 -7.02 2.51 -10.45
CA GLY A 65 -5.72 2.72 -11.09
C GLY A 65 -4.61 1.83 -10.57
N CYS A 66 -4.77 1.21 -9.39
CA CYS A 66 -3.83 0.26 -8.83
C CYS A 66 -3.85 -1.09 -9.59
N ILE A 67 -4.93 -1.36 -10.34
CA ILE A 67 -5.06 -2.55 -11.19
C ILE A 67 -4.68 -2.16 -12.63
N PRO A 68 -3.78 -2.93 -13.31
CA PRO A 68 -3.42 -2.68 -14.70
C PRO A 68 -4.65 -2.54 -15.60
N VAL A 69 -4.61 -1.56 -16.52
CA VAL A 69 -5.76 -1.20 -17.37
C VAL A 69 -6.19 -2.31 -18.32
N ASP A 70 -5.29 -3.23 -18.66
CA ASP A 70 -5.54 -4.41 -19.50
C ASP A 70 -6.28 -5.54 -18.76
N ARG A 71 -6.45 -5.43 -17.43
CA ARG A 71 -7.16 -6.44 -16.65
C ARG A 71 -8.64 -6.07 -16.45
N PRO A 72 -9.55 -7.04 -16.63
CA PRO A 72 -10.94 -6.87 -16.24
C PRO A 72 -11.02 -6.60 -14.73
N VAL A 73 -11.93 -5.72 -14.33
CA VAL A 73 -12.15 -5.35 -12.92
C VAL A 73 -13.60 -5.59 -12.54
N VAL A 74 -13.78 -6.16 -11.36
CA VAL A 74 -15.05 -6.28 -10.65
C VAL A 74 -15.10 -5.17 -9.61
N THR A 75 -16.25 -4.52 -9.50
CA THR A 75 -16.50 -3.53 -8.43
C THR A 75 -17.38 -4.18 -7.37
N HIS A 76 -17.06 -3.96 -6.12
CA HIS A 76 -17.78 -4.45 -4.94
C HIS A 76 -18.25 -3.26 -4.10
N THR A 77 -19.44 -3.38 -3.52
CA THR A 77 -19.83 -2.55 -2.38
C THR A 77 -19.00 -2.92 -1.14
N PRO A 78 -18.98 -2.09 -0.09
CA PRO A 78 -18.36 -2.43 1.19
C PRO A 78 -18.80 -3.78 1.76
N GLU A 79 -20.10 -4.07 1.71
CA GLU A 79 -20.68 -5.32 2.21
C GLU A 79 -20.20 -6.53 1.40
N GLU A 80 -20.15 -6.41 0.07
CA GLU A 80 -19.64 -7.47 -0.82
C GLU A 80 -18.14 -7.69 -0.64
N ALA A 81 -17.38 -6.61 -0.44
CA ALA A 81 -15.95 -6.66 -0.19
C ALA A 81 -15.64 -7.38 1.14
N GLU A 82 -16.41 -7.12 2.19
CA GLU A 82 -16.28 -7.82 3.47
C GLU A 82 -16.59 -9.33 3.33
N ASP A 83 -17.67 -9.69 2.64
CA ASP A 83 -18.07 -11.09 2.45
C ASP A 83 -17.07 -11.90 1.61
N SER A 84 -16.38 -11.26 0.65
CA SER A 84 -15.38 -11.91 -0.20
C SER A 84 -14.21 -12.52 0.58
N ARG A 85 -13.89 -11.97 1.78
CA ARG A 85 -12.74 -12.34 2.62
C ARG A 85 -11.38 -12.26 1.90
N HIS A 86 -11.30 -11.56 0.77
CA HIS A 86 -10.05 -11.36 0.07
C HIS A 86 -9.14 -10.41 0.83
N GLY A 87 -7.82 -10.56 0.63
CA GLY A 87 -6.84 -9.69 1.28
C GLY A 87 -6.94 -8.27 0.73
N ARG A 88 -6.50 -7.26 1.47
CA ARG A 88 -6.42 -5.89 0.94
C ARG A 88 -5.12 -5.68 0.16
N CYS A 89 -5.17 -4.88 -0.88
CA CYS A 89 -3.98 -4.42 -1.58
C CYS A 89 -3.10 -3.67 -0.60
N ILE A 90 -1.83 -4.05 -0.54
CA ILE A 90 -0.88 -3.40 0.36
C ILE A 90 -0.70 -1.92 -0.05
N THR A 91 -0.78 -1.58 -1.34
CA THR A 91 -0.50 -0.23 -1.81
C THR A 91 -1.64 0.76 -1.58
N CYS A 92 -2.89 0.37 -1.85
CA CYS A 92 -4.04 1.29 -1.75
C CYS A 92 -5.08 0.86 -0.71
N GLY A 93 -5.07 -0.40 -0.25
CA GLY A 93 -6.04 -0.91 0.73
C GLY A 93 -5.61 -0.71 2.18
N HIS A 94 -4.63 0.13 2.45
CA HIS A 94 -4.13 0.47 3.78
C HIS A 94 -3.95 1.99 3.88
N GLU A 95 -4.27 2.55 5.04
CA GLU A 95 -4.06 3.96 5.36
C GLU A 95 -2.89 4.13 6.33
N VAL A 96 -2.30 5.32 6.32
CA VAL A 96 -1.24 5.70 7.24
C VAL A 96 -1.84 6.09 8.57
N VAL A 97 -1.35 5.50 9.66
CA VAL A 97 -1.70 5.94 11.02
C VAL A 97 -0.62 6.85 11.58
N GLU A 98 -1.01 8.08 11.89
CA GLU A 98 -0.16 8.99 12.64
C GLU A 98 -0.12 8.51 14.10
N SER A 99 1.08 8.20 14.60
CA SER A 99 1.33 7.78 15.99
C SER A 99 1.62 8.96 16.91
#